data_AF-A0A3C1WVW0-F1
#
_entry.id   AF-A0A3C1WVW0-F1
#
_cell.length_a   1.000
_cell.length_b   1.000
_cell.length_c   1.000
_cell.angle_alpha   90.00
_cell.angle_beta   90.00
_cell.angle_gamma   90.00
#
_symmetry.space_group_name_H-M   'P 1'
#
loop_
_entity.id
_entity.type
_entity.pdbx_description
1 polymer ?
#
loop_
_entity_poly.entity_id
_entity_poly.type
_entity_poly.pdbx_seq_one_letter_code
_entity_poly.pdbx_strand_id
1 'polypeptide(L)'
;MYIGRFAPSPTGPMHFGSLVTAVASYLDAKHHEGLWKVRMEDLDQPRVVKDSDKAIIDTLHQHGFQWDDEIIYQSHRIDIYENYISNLNQNENTYYCECSRKEIADSAITGIDGMIYPGT
;
A
#
# COMPACT_ATOMS: atom_id res chain seq x y z
N MET A 1 -20.95 7.42 -6.35
CA MET A 1 -19.76 8.11 -6.85
C MET A 1 -18.61 7.11 -6.84
N TYR A 2 -17.99 6.83 -7.99
CA TYR A 2 -16.87 5.89 -8.09
C TYR A 2 -15.59 6.56 -7.55
N ILE A 3 -14.74 5.81 -6.83
CA ILE A 3 -13.44 6.30 -6.33
C ILE A 3 -12.38 5.23 -6.58
N GLY A 4 -11.47 5.52 -7.51
CA GLY A 4 -10.25 4.74 -7.75
C GLY A 4 -9.06 5.30 -6.99
N ARG A 5 -7.99 4.50 -6.86
CA ARG A 5 -6.69 5.00 -6.39
C ARG A 5 -5.49 4.32 -7.03
N PHE A 6 -4.42 5.09 -7.23
CA PHE A 6 -3.07 4.58 -7.44
C PHE A 6 -2.28 4.66 -6.14
N ALA A 7 -1.67 3.55 -5.72
CA ALA A 7 -1.04 3.41 -4.42
C ALA A 7 0.43 2.91 -4.53
N PRO A 8 1.36 3.76 -5.00
CA PRO A 8 2.75 3.38 -5.16
C PRO A 8 3.51 3.39 -3.82
N SER A 9 4.47 2.48 -3.64
CA SER A 9 5.46 2.55 -2.57
C SER A 9 6.68 3.35 -3.04
N PRO A 10 7.22 4.30 -2.24
CA PRO A 10 8.37 5.11 -2.62
C PRO A 10 9.70 4.36 -2.39
N THR A 11 9.80 3.15 -2.91
CA THR A 11 10.98 2.27 -2.77
C THR A 11 11.89 2.31 -4.01
N GLY A 12 11.69 3.29 -4.88
CA GLY A 12 12.37 3.44 -6.17
C GLY A 12 11.49 4.12 -7.23
N PRO A 13 12.06 4.47 -8.39
CA PRO A 13 11.31 5.10 -9.47
C PRO A 13 10.19 4.20 -10.00
N MET A 14 9.18 4.81 -10.62
CA MET A 14 8.15 4.06 -11.32
C MET A 14 8.76 3.21 -12.43
N HIS A 15 8.40 1.92 -12.47
CA HIS A 15 8.70 1.05 -13.61
C HIS A 15 7.50 1.03 -14.57
N PHE A 16 7.68 0.46 -15.77
CA PHE A 16 6.63 0.45 -16.79
C PHE A 16 5.31 -0.18 -16.29
N GLY A 17 5.40 -1.29 -15.55
CA GLY A 17 4.22 -1.92 -14.93
C GLY A 17 3.44 -1.00 -13.98
N SER A 18 4.10 -0.15 -13.18
CA SER A 18 3.39 0.77 -12.29
C SER A 18 2.75 1.92 -13.07
N LEU A 19 3.37 2.38 -14.15
CA LEU A 19 2.75 3.34 -15.08
C LEU A 19 1.49 2.74 -15.74
N VAL A 20 1.53 1.49 -16.20
CA VAL A 20 0.36 0.80 -16.77
C VAL A 20 -0.79 0.74 -15.74
N THR A 21 -0.49 0.40 -14.48
CA THR A 21 -1.48 0.40 -13.40
C THR A 21 -2.05 1.81 -13.13
N ALA A 22 -1.21 2.85 -13.16
CA ALA A 22 -1.66 4.23 -13.03
C ALA A 22 -2.61 4.62 -14.18
N VAL A 23 -2.25 4.32 -15.44
CA VAL A 23 -3.11 4.54 -16.62
C VAL A 23 -4.45 3.83 -16.47
N ALA A 24 -4.43 2.52 -16.18
CA ALA A 24 -5.64 1.72 -16.10
C ALA A 24 -6.59 2.24 -15.00
N SER A 25 -6.06 2.47 -13.80
CA SER A 25 -6.88 2.98 -12.68
C SER A 25 -7.39 4.40 -12.92
N TYR A 26 -6.62 5.27 -13.59
CA TYR A 26 -7.04 6.63 -13.93
C TYR A 26 -8.16 6.63 -14.96
N LEU A 27 -7.97 5.92 -16.07
CA LEU A 27 -8.95 5.87 -17.15
C LEU A 27 -10.26 5.23 -16.67
N ASP A 28 -10.20 4.19 -15.85
CA ASP A 28 -11.39 3.56 -15.27
C ASP A 28 -12.16 4.54 -14.37
N ALA A 29 -11.46 5.28 -13.51
CA ALA A 29 -12.09 6.29 -12.66
C ALA A 29 -12.72 7.42 -13.49
N LYS A 30 -12.01 7.96 -14.48
CA LYS A 30 -12.54 9.06 -15.32
C LYS A 30 -13.67 8.59 -16.25
N HIS A 31 -13.64 7.34 -16.73
CA HIS A 31 -14.73 6.76 -17.51
C HIS A 31 -16.05 6.72 -16.72
N HIS A 32 -15.96 6.41 -15.42
CA HIS A 32 -17.10 6.38 -14.51
C HIS A 32 -17.42 7.74 -13.86
N GLU A 33 -16.88 8.85 -14.38
CA GLU A 33 -17.03 10.20 -13.81
C GLU A 33 -16.70 10.23 -12.30
N GLY A 34 -15.73 9.41 -11.90
CA GLY A 34 -15.31 9.24 -10.51
C GLY A 34 -14.06 10.02 -10.15
N LEU A 35 -13.67 9.89 -8.87
CA LEU A 35 -12.44 10.44 -8.34
C LEU A 35 -11.29 9.44 -8.50
N TRP A 36 -10.10 9.93 -8.79
CA TRP A 36 -8.87 9.15 -8.83
C TRP A 36 -7.86 9.73 -7.86
N LYS A 37 -7.57 9.01 -6.78
CA LYS A 37 -6.70 9.48 -5.69
C LYS A 37 -5.31 8.86 -5.77
N VAL A 38 -4.34 9.50 -5.14
CA VAL A 38 -2.98 8.96 -4.97
C VAL A 38 -2.70 8.79 -3.48
N ARG A 39 -2.16 7.61 -3.12
CA ARG A 39 -1.72 7.32 -1.75
C ARG A 39 -0.31 6.74 -1.75
N MET A 40 0.63 7.42 -1.12
CA MET A 40 2.00 6.94 -0.97
C MET A 40 2.04 5.84 0.12
N GLU A 41 2.45 4.64 -0.26
CA GLU A 41 2.58 3.47 0.64
C GLU A 41 3.97 3.46 1.29
N ASP A 42 4.21 4.42 2.19
CA ASP A 42 5.51 4.70 2.83
C ASP A 42 5.66 4.13 4.25
N LEU A 43 4.92 3.06 4.60
CA LEU A 43 4.99 2.47 5.94
C LEU A 43 6.29 1.69 6.21
N ASP A 44 6.88 1.06 5.19
CA ASP A 44 8.14 0.32 5.34
C ASP A 44 9.34 1.27 5.21
N GLN A 45 9.53 2.10 6.24
CA GLN A 45 10.54 3.17 6.29
C GLN A 45 11.95 2.72 5.88
N PRO A 46 12.46 1.55 6.31
CA PRO A 46 13.76 1.05 5.86
C PRO A 46 13.90 0.83 4.34
N ARG A 47 12.79 0.62 3.63
CA ARG A 47 12.78 0.46 2.16
C ARG A 47 12.50 1.76 1.41
N VAL A 48 12.08 2.82 2.10
CA VAL A 48 11.82 4.11 1.46
C VAL A 48 13.12 4.68 0.92
N VAL A 49 13.11 5.00 -0.38
CA VAL A 49 14.24 5.64 -1.06
C VAL A 49 13.99 7.15 -1.05
N LYS A 50 15.01 7.89 -0.61
CA LYS A 50 14.95 9.35 -0.55
C LYS A 50 14.56 9.94 -1.93
N ASP A 51 13.62 10.88 -1.91
CA ASP A 51 13.09 11.60 -3.09
C ASP A 51 12.36 10.71 -4.12
N SER A 52 12.13 9.43 -3.81
CA SER A 52 11.39 8.52 -4.68
C SER A 52 9.92 8.92 -4.82
N ASP A 53 9.33 9.45 -3.76
CA ASP A 53 7.96 9.98 -3.75
C ASP A 53 7.81 11.15 -4.73
N LYS A 54 8.75 12.10 -4.70
CA LYS A 54 8.80 13.23 -5.64
C LYS A 54 8.97 12.74 -7.07
N ALA A 55 9.88 11.81 -7.33
CA ALA A 55 10.08 11.26 -8.67
C ALA A 55 8.81 10.57 -9.22
N ILE A 56 8.05 9.89 -8.36
CA ILE A 56 6.75 9.31 -8.72
C ILE A 56 5.75 10.43 -9.07
N ILE A 57 5.61 11.44 -8.22
CA ILE A 57 4.70 12.58 -8.40
C ILE A 57 5.03 13.34 -9.70
N ASP A 58 6.32 13.61 -9.94
CA ASP A 58 6.80 14.26 -11.15
C ASP A 58 6.50 13.42 -12.40
N THR A 59 6.67 12.10 -12.33
CA THR A 59 6.32 11.20 -13.44
C THR A 59 4.83 11.26 -13.75
N LEU A 60 3.97 11.26 -12.72
CA LEU A 60 2.53 11.37 -12.90
C LEU A 60 2.15 12.70 -13.57
N HIS A 61 2.72 13.82 -13.09
CA HIS A 61 2.52 15.14 -13.69
C HIS A 61 2.98 15.18 -15.15
N GLN A 62 4.16 14.64 -15.47
CA GLN A 62 4.70 14.62 -16.83
C GLN A 62 3.83 13.84 -17.82
N HIS A 63 3.12 12.82 -17.36
CA HIS A 63 2.18 12.04 -18.17
C HIS A 63 0.74 12.60 -18.18
N GLY A 64 0.52 13.77 -17.56
CA GLY A 64 -0.77 14.46 -17.59
C GLY A 64 -1.82 13.89 -16.63
N PHE A 65 -1.44 13.09 -15.65
CA PHE A 65 -2.38 12.62 -14.63
C PHE A 65 -2.82 13.76 -13.72
N GLN A 66 -4.11 13.78 -13.42
CA GLN A 66 -4.74 14.74 -12.51
C GLN A 66 -5.46 13.96 -11.41
N TRP A 67 -4.81 13.83 -10.26
CA TRP A 67 -5.45 13.22 -9.09
C TRP A 67 -6.34 14.20 -8.37
N ASP A 68 -7.33 13.64 -7.71
CA ASP A 68 -8.34 14.32 -6.93
C ASP A 68 -7.93 14.29 -5.44
N ASP A 69 -8.12 15.41 -4.75
CA ASP A 69 -7.69 15.68 -3.37
C ASP A 69 -6.17 15.67 -3.15
N GLU A 70 -5.76 15.84 -1.89
CA GLU A 70 -4.36 15.79 -1.47
C GLU A 70 -3.81 14.36 -1.54
N ILE A 71 -2.51 14.25 -1.83
CA ILE A 71 -1.80 12.97 -1.74
C ILE A 71 -1.74 12.53 -0.28
N ILE A 72 -2.22 11.33 -0.01
CA ILE A 72 -2.16 10.75 1.33
C ILE A 72 -0.84 9.99 1.50
N TYR A 73 -0.12 10.25 2.59
CA TYR A 73 1.02 9.44 3.03
C TYR A 73 0.56 8.54 4.18
N GLN A 74 0.87 7.24 4.11
CA GLN A 74 0.44 6.30 5.13
C GLN A 74 1.20 6.48 6.45
N SER A 75 2.46 6.90 6.40
CA SER A 75 3.24 7.23 7.59
C SER A 75 2.60 8.30 8.48
N HIS A 76 1.71 9.14 7.92
CA HIS A 76 0.95 10.16 8.65
C HIS A 76 -0.39 9.66 9.22
N ARG A 77 -0.65 8.35 9.18
CA ARG A 77 -1.96 7.75 9.53
C ARG A 77 -1.88 6.69 10.62
N ILE A 78 -0.79 6.69 11.39
CA ILE A 78 -0.53 5.69 12.43
C ILE A 78 -1.68 5.63 13.45
N ASP A 79 -2.20 6.79 13.85
CA ASP A 79 -3.35 6.94 14.76
C ASP A 79 -4.60 6.21 14.24
N ILE A 80 -4.87 6.28 12.94
CA ILE A 80 -5.99 5.61 12.30
C ILE A 80 -5.79 4.09 12.35
N TYR A 81 -4.57 3.61 12.06
CA TYR A 81 -4.27 2.18 12.13
C TYR A 81 -4.36 1.64 13.55
N GLU A 82 -3.84 2.36 14.54
CA GLU A 82 -3.95 2.01 15.95
C GLU A 82 -5.40 1.89 16.41
N ASN A 83 -6.27 2.82 15.99
CA ASN A 83 -7.70 2.74 16.29
C ASN A 83 -8.34 1.49 15.68
N TYR A 84 -8.06 1.18 14.41
CA TYR A 84 -8.59 -0.03 13.78
C TYR A 84 -8.05 -1.31 14.41
N ILE A 85 -6.76 -1.38 14.77
CA ILE A 85 -6.18 -2.52 15.47
C ILE A 85 -6.85 -2.72 16.83
N SER A 86 -7.07 -1.63 17.58
CA SER A 86 -7.79 -1.67 18.86
C SER A 86 -9.21 -2.22 18.70
N ASN A 87 -9.95 -1.77 17.68
CA ASN A 87 -11.29 -2.28 17.39
C ASN A 87 -11.29 -3.76 16.98
N LEU A 88 -10.32 -4.20 16.15
CA LEU A 88 -10.20 -5.61 15.77
C LEU A 88 -9.89 -6.49 16.98
N ASN A 89 -9.05 -6.02 17.90
CA ASN A 89 -8.73 -6.71 19.15
C ASN A 89 -9.96 -6.83 20.07
N GLN A 90 -10.75 -5.75 20.20
CA GLN A 90 -11.99 -5.77 20.97
C GLN A 90 -13.05 -6.75 20.42
N ASN A 91 -13.01 -7.01 19.12
CA ASN A 91 -13.91 -7.95 18.44
C ASN A 91 -13.31 -9.37 18.31
N GLU A 92 -12.24 -9.69 19.03
CA GLU A 92 -11.56 -11.00 19.00
C GLU A 92 -11.11 -11.44 17.59
N ASN A 93 -10.87 -10.49 16.69
CA ASN A 93 -10.41 -10.73 15.32
C ASN A 93 -8.88 -10.73 15.18
N THR A 94 -8.15 -10.59 16.29
CA THR A 94 -6.69 -10.61 16.33
C THR A 94 -6.20 -11.50 17.44
N TYR A 95 -5.02 -12.07 17.27
CA TYR A 95 -4.25 -12.70 18.34
C TYR A 95 -2.83 -12.13 18.33
N TYR A 96 -2.14 -12.22 19.46
CA TYR A 96 -0.76 -11.79 19.60
C TYR A 96 0.19 -12.99 19.43
N CYS A 97 1.18 -12.85 18.55
CA CYS A 97 2.19 -13.87 18.28
C CYS A 97 3.53 -13.43 18.86
N GLU A 98 4.13 -14.29 19.70
CA GLU A 98 5.49 -14.10 20.24
C GLU A 98 6.56 -14.94 19.53
N CYS A 99 6.18 -15.71 18.50
CA CYS A 99 7.12 -16.56 17.77
C CYS A 99 8.23 -15.74 17.11
N SER A 100 9.48 -16.18 17.31
CA SER A 100 10.64 -15.70 16.60
C SER A 100 10.60 -16.11 15.12
N ARG A 101 11.38 -15.41 14.29
CA ARG A 101 11.54 -15.76 12.87
C ARG A 101 12.04 -17.21 12.68
N LYS A 102 12.87 -17.70 13.61
CA LYS A 102 13.38 -19.07 13.58
C LYS A 102 12.27 -20.08 13.86
N GLU A 103 11.47 -19.87 14.90
CA GLU A 103 10.34 -20.75 15.23
C GLU A 103 9.31 -20.82 14.10
N ILE A 104 9.03 -19.67 13.46
CA ILE A 104 8.16 -19.63 12.28
C ILE A 104 8.76 -20.42 11.13
N ALA A 105 10.05 -20.22 10.82
CA ALA A 105 10.72 -20.95 9.73
C ALA A 105 10.78 -22.46 9.97
N ASP A 106 10.97 -22.89 11.23
CA ASP A 106 11.05 -24.29 11.62
C ASP A 106 9.66 -24.98 11.60
N SER A 107 8.57 -24.21 11.82
CA SER A 107 7.21 -24.75 11.93
C SER A 107 6.34 -24.52 10.70
N ALA A 108 6.73 -23.62 9.80
CA ALA A 108 5.96 -23.28 8.61
C ALA A 108 5.88 -24.45 7.62
N ILE A 109 4.71 -24.61 7.02
CA ILE A 109 4.46 -25.59 5.96
C ILE A 109 4.66 -24.90 4.61
N THR A 110 5.25 -25.58 3.63
CA THR A 110 5.34 -25.05 2.26
C THR A 110 4.00 -25.18 1.56
N GLY A 111 3.36 -24.06 1.26
CA GLY A 111 2.20 -23.95 0.39
C GLY A 111 2.60 -23.66 -1.06
N ILE A 112 1.58 -23.54 -1.93
CA ILE A 112 1.77 -23.29 -3.37
C ILE A 112 2.45 -21.93 -3.65
N ASP A 113 2.16 -20.92 -2.83
CA ASP A 113 2.69 -19.55 -2.97
C ASP A 113 3.82 -19.22 -1.97
N GLY A 114 4.36 -20.24 -1.29
CA GLY A 114 5.43 -20.07 -0.30
C GLY A 114 5.06 -20.59 1.09
N MET A 115 5.81 -20.17 2.11
CA MET A 115 5.60 -20.63 3.48
C MET A 115 4.26 -20.13 4.05
N ILE A 116 3.46 -21.06 4.55
CA ILE A 116 2.22 -20.78 5.28
C ILE A 116 2.58 -20.54 6.73
N TYR A 117 2.14 -19.41 7.28
CA TYR A 117 2.30 -19.10 8.69
C TYR A 117 1.65 -20.21 9.53
N PRO A 118 2.37 -20.81 10.50
CA PRO A 118 1.95 -22.04 11.17
C PRO A 118 0.73 -21.87 12.09
N GLY A 119 0.31 -20.62 12.36
CA GLY A 119 -0.69 -20.33 13.37
C GLY A 119 -0.09 -20.38 14.78
N THR A 120 -0.96 -20.19 15.76
CA THR A 120 -0.72 -20.54 17.17
C THR A 120 -1.38 -21.87 17.49
#